data_AF-A0A2T7QG78-F1
#
_entry.id   AF-A0A2T7QG78-F1
#
_cell.length_a   1.000
_cell.length_b   1.000
_cell.length_c   1.000
_cell.angle_alpha   90.00
_cell.angle_beta   90.00
_cell.angle_gamma   90.00
#
_symmetry.space_group_name_H-M   'P 1'
#
loop_
_entity.id
_entity.type
_entity.pdbx_description
1 polymer ?
#
loop_
_entity_poly.entity_id
_entity_poly.type
_entity_poly.pdbx_seq_one_letter_code
_entity_poly.pdbx_strand_id
1 'polypeptide(L)'
;MDSQATNYNIEAEADCNCCQFEKVVFYSRYASYNVGGIWYSILSYPLKVYVNNQDIGTITAFYPSGPGTGTVPGVVLYDPGDNKKIEWYAKVTAPNGNFIILGSGTFNAGKQPIAIPVF
;
A
#
# COMPACT_ATOMS: atom_id res chain seq x y z
N MET A 1 -29.46 10.59 -20.57
CA MET A 1 -28.53 10.32 -19.45
C MET A 1 -28.89 8.96 -18.90
N ASP A 2 -28.00 7.98 -19.05
CA ASP A 2 -28.16 6.69 -18.42
C ASP A 2 -27.83 6.84 -16.93
N SER A 3 -28.79 6.50 -16.07
CA SER A 3 -28.65 6.55 -14.61
C SER A 3 -27.60 5.59 -14.04
N GLN A 4 -26.98 4.76 -14.88
CA GLN A 4 -25.96 3.77 -14.49
C GLN A 4 -24.52 4.23 -14.82
N ALA A 5 -24.32 5.35 -15.51
CA ALA A 5 -22.98 5.81 -15.89
C ALA A 5 -22.31 6.60 -14.76
N THR A 6 -21.26 6.04 -14.13
CA THR A 6 -20.49 6.68 -13.04
C THR A 6 -19.32 7.54 -13.53
N ASN A 7 -19.12 7.69 -14.84
CA ASN A 7 -18.10 8.59 -15.39
C ASN A 7 -18.73 9.94 -15.75
N TYR A 8 -18.25 11.01 -15.10
CA TYR A 8 -18.72 12.39 -15.31
C TYR A 8 -18.19 13.00 -16.64
N ASN A 9 -18.31 12.29 -17.77
CA ASN A 9 -18.01 12.81 -19.11
C ASN A 9 -19.23 12.64 -20.02
N ILE A 10 -19.66 13.74 -20.65
CA ILE A 10 -20.90 13.84 -21.43
C ILE A 10 -20.89 13.01 -22.74
N GLU A 11 -19.74 12.43 -23.10
CA GLU A 11 -19.52 11.65 -24.33
C GLU A 11 -19.34 10.14 -24.12
N ALA A 12 -19.51 9.60 -22.90
CA ALA A 12 -19.27 8.19 -22.65
C ALA A 12 -20.51 7.32 -22.92
N GLU A 13 -20.48 6.55 -24.02
CA GLU A 13 -21.61 5.70 -24.47
C GLU A 13 -21.58 4.24 -23.98
N ALA A 14 -20.53 3.82 -23.26
CA ALA A 14 -20.47 2.49 -22.64
C ALA A 14 -19.47 2.48 -21.47
N ASP A 15 -19.78 1.71 -20.42
CA ASP A 15 -18.80 1.37 -19.38
C ASP A 15 -17.72 0.50 -20.03
N CYS A 16 -16.66 1.14 -20.48
CA CYS A 16 -15.61 0.51 -21.26
C CYS A 16 -14.68 -0.39 -20.42
N ASN A 17 -15.05 -0.65 -19.15
CA ASN A 17 -14.21 -1.32 -18.16
C ASN A 17 -12.82 -0.65 -18.03
N CYS A 18 -12.71 0.61 -18.47
CA CYS A 18 -11.53 1.45 -18.41
C CYS A 18 -11.29 2.05 -17.02
N CYS A 19 -12.18 1.74 -16.07
CA CYS A 19 -12.09 2.15 -14.68
C CYS A 19 -10.84 1.49 -14.08
N GLN A 20 -9.75 2.25 -14.15
CA GLN A 20 -8.43 1.95 -13.62
C GLN A 20 -8.56 1.29 -12.25
N PHE A 21 -7.98 0.11 -12.11
CA PHE A 21 -7.95 -0.61 -10.85
C PHE A 21 -7.35 0.30 -9.77
N GLU A 22 -8.11 0.48 -8.69
CA GLU A 22 -7.68 1.36 -7.62
C GLU A 22 -6.52 0.69 -6.86
N LYS A 23 -5.34 1.30 -6.98
CA LYS A 23 -4.07 0.81 -6.45
C LYS A 23 -4.16 0.52 -4.95
N VAL A 24 -3.41 -0.47 -4.51
CA VAL A 24 -3.18 -0.75 -3.09
C VAL A 24 -2.13 0.23 -2.59
N VAL A 25 -2.41 0.89 -1.47
CA VAL A 25 -1.52 1.87 -0.84
C VAL A 25 -0.98 1.30 0.46
N PHE A 26 0.29 0.94 0.49
CA PHE A 26 0.98 0.57 1.72
C PHE A 26 1.59 1.81 2.37
N TYR A 27 1.30 2.01 3.66
CA TYR A 27 1.78 3.17 4.41
C TYR A 27 2.09 2.79 5.86
N SER A 28 2.88 3.63 6.53
CA SER A 28 3.10 3.50 7.98
C SER A 28 2.24 4.48 8.75
N ARG A 29 1.71 4.08 9.91
CA ARG A 29 1.04 5.02 10.84
C ARG A 29 1.99 5.74 11.77
N TYR A 30 3.18 5.19 12.00
CA TYR A 30 4.09 5.65 13.03
C TYR A 30 5.47 5.97 12.44
N ALA A 31 6.12 7.01 12.97
CA ALA A 31 7.48 7.36 12.56
C ALA A 31 8.53 6.35 13.04
N SER A 32 8.18 5.47 13.97
CA SER A 32 9.10 4.56 14.64
C SER A 32 8.44 3.27 15.11
N TYR A 33 9.20 2.19 15.13
CA TYR A 33 8.78 0.87 15.60
C TYR A 33 9.75 0.32 16.65
N ASN A 34 9.25 -0.52 17.54
CA ASN A 34 10.04 -1.16 18.59
C ASN A 34 10.38 -2.60 18.19
N VAL A 35 11.67 -2.97 18.23
CA VAL A 35 12.14 -4.35 18.06
C VAL A 35 13.02 -4.71 19.25
N GLY A 36 12.58 -5.68 20.04
CA GLY A 36 13.34 -6.17 21.19
C GLY A 36 13.68 -5.08 22.21
N GLY A 37 12.81 -4.10 22.40
CA GLY A 37 13.02 -2.98 23.33
C GLY A 37 13.74 -1.77 22.72
N ILE A 38 14.26 -1.87 21.49
CA ILE A 38 14.95 -0.77 20.82
C ILE A 38 14.01 -0.11 19.81
N TRP A 39 13.95 1.23 19.85
CA TRP A 39 13.17 2.03 18.91
C TRP A 39 13.99 2.41 17.68
N TYR A 40 13.40 2.20 16.51
CA TYR A 40 14.00 2.54 15.22
C TYR A 40 13.10 3.50 14.47
N SER A 41 13.68 4.50 13.82
CA SER A 41 12.97 5.44 12.95
C SER A 41 12.90 4.92 11.52
N ILE A 42 11.74 5.07 10.88
CA ILE A 42 11.54 4.71 9.47
C ILE A 42 12.44 5.53 8.52
N LEU A 43 12.94 6.68 8.95
CA LEU A 43 13.82 7.52 8.14
C LEU A 43 15.25 6.96 8.09
N SER A 44 15.68 6.27 9.16
CA SER A 44 17.02 5.67 9.25
C SER A 44 17.00 4.19 8.84
N TYR A 45 15.87 3.53 9.04
CA TYR A 45 15.67 2.11 8.76
C TYR A 45 14.33 1.95 8.02
N PRO A 46 14.33 2.23 6.71
CA PRO A 46 13.09 2.33 5.97
C PRO A 46 12.49 0.95 5.69
N LEU A 47 11.16 0.93 5.58
CA LEU A 47 10.40 -0.32 5.47
C LEU A 47 10.25 -0.73 4.02
N LYS A 48 10.77 -1.91 3.70
CA LYS A 48 10.58 -2.50 2.39
C LYS A 48 9.31 -3.32 2.37
N VAL A 49 8.47 -3.07 1.37
CA VAL A 49 7.21 -3.79 1.17
C VAL A 49 7.43 -4.83 0.09
N TYR A 50 6.95 -6.03 0.37
CA TYR A 50 6.98 -7.16 -0.54
C TYR A 50 5.56 -7.62 -0.82
N VAL A 51 5.29 -7.92 -2.09
CA VAL A 51 4.06 -8.59 -2.51
C VAL A 51 4.43 -9.82 -3.31
N ASN A 52 3.88 -10.97 -2.96
CA ASN A 52 4.16 -12.27 -3.59
C ASN A 52 5.69 -12.53 -3.69
N ASN A 53 6.40 -12.24 -2.61
CA ASN A 53 7.87 -12.32 -2.48
C ASN A 53 8.69 -11.36 -3.36
N GLN A 54 8.08 -10.41 -4.05
CA GLN A 54 8.77 -9.39 -4.84
C GLN A 54 8.85 -8.06 -4.07
N ASP A 55 10.02 -7.43 -4.03
CA ASP A 55 10.20 -6.06 -3.53
C ASP A 55 9.45 -5.10 -4.45
N ILE A 56 8.49 -4.36 -3.91
CA ILE A 56 7.67 -3.39 -4.67
C ILE A 56 7.97 -1.94 -4.29
N GLY A 57 8.81 -1.70 -3.29
CA GLY A 57 9.14 -0.36 -2.87
C GLY A 57 9.41 -0.21 -1.37
N THR A 58 9.66 1.03 -0.99
CA THR A 58 10.05 1.40 0.36
C THR A 58 9.18 2.52 0.89
N ILE A 59 8.65 2.36 2.10
CA ILE A 59 7.92 3.40 2.83
C ILE A 59 8.94 4.33 3.49
N THR A 60 8.81 5.63 3.23
CA THR A 60 9.71 6.68 3.74
C THR A 60 8.98 7.79 4.50
N ALA A 61 7.65 7.70 4.61
CA ALA A 61 6.81 8.64 5.34
C ALA A 61 5.80 7.90 6.23
N PHE A 62 5.24 8.62 7.20
CA PHE A 62 4.19 8.11 8.08
C PHE A 62 2.96 9.01 8.05
N TYR A 63 1.79 8.38 8.16
CA TYR A 63 0.47 8.99 8.06
C TYR A 63 -0.43 8.47 9.19
N PRO A 64 -0.46 9.13 10.36
CA PRO A 64 -1.18 8.64 11.55
C PRO A 64 -2.68 8.40 11.32
N SER A 65 -3.30 9.29 10.52
CA SER A 65 -4.72 9.23 10.16
C SER A 65 -4.97 8.52 8.82
N GLY A 66 -3.94 7.91 8.24
CA GLY A 66 -3.97 7.38 6.87
C GLY A 66 -3.55 8.42 5.82
N PRO A 67 -3.13 7.96 4.63
CA PRO A 67 -2.61 8.82 3.56
C PRO A 67 -3.70 9.61 2.81
N GLY A 68 -4.98 9.46 3.19
CA GLY A 68 -6.11 10.03 2.46
C GLY A 68 -6.33 9.34 1.09
N THR A 69 -6.77 10.13 0.11
CA THR A 69 -7.10 9.66 -1.25
C THR A 69 -5.87 9.60 -2.15
N GLY A 70 -5.05 8.55 -2.00
CA GLY A 70 -4.08 8.12 -3.01
C GLY A 70 -2.83 8.99 -3.21
N THR A 71 -1.79 8.36 -3.78
CA THR A 71 -0.53 8.92 -4.32
C THR A 71 0.13 10.06 -3.51
N VAL A 72 0.23 9.92 -2.18
CA VAL A 72 1.02 10.85 -1.35
C VAL A 72 2.49 10.39 -1.26
N PRO A 73 3.47 11.29 -1.07
CA PRO A 73 4.89 10.92 -1.02
C PRO A 73 5.22 9.87 0.05
N GLY A 74 6.15 8.98 -0.24
CA GLY A 74 6.67 8.01 0.75
C GLY A 74 5.74 6.87 1.13
N VAL A 75 4.61 6.69 0.42
CA VAL A 75 3.83 5.43 0.41
C VAL A 75 4.33 4.52 -0.71
N VAL A 76 3.96 3.24 -0.64
CA VAL A 76 4.21 2.27 -1.72
C VAL A 76 2.88 1.95 -2.39
N LEU A 77 2.85 2.07 -3.72
CA LEU A 77 1.68 1.75 -4.53
C LEU A 77 1.88 0.41 -5.22
N TYR A 78 0.85 -0.43 -5.21
CA TYR A 78 0.85 -1.70 -5.91
C TYR A 78 -0.42 -1.85 -6.74
N ASP A 79 -0.27 -2.24 -8.00
CA ASP A 79 -1.39 -2.61 -8.87
C ASP A 79 -1.47 -4.15 -8.94
N PRO A 80 -2.44 -4.77 -8.25
CA PRO A 80 -2.63 -6.21 -8.26
C PRO A 80 -3.22 -6.75 -9.58
N GLY A 81 -3.82 -5.90 -10.41
CA GLY A 81 -4.71 -6.32 -11.50
C GLY A 81 -5.98 -7.01 -10.99
N ASP A 82 -6.79 -7.54 -11.93
CA ASP A 82 -8.11 -8.11 -11.65
C ASP A 82 -8.11 -9.27 -10.66
N ASN A 83 -8.85 -9.11 -9.55
CA ASN A 83 -9.24 -10.15 -8.58
C ASN A 83 -8.09 -11.06 -8.08
N LYS A 84 -6.85 -10.57 -8.05
CA LYS A 84 -5.75 -11.36 -7.52
C LYS A 84 -5.76 -11.33 -5.99
N LYS A 85 -5.70 -12.53 -5.41
CA LYS A 85 -5.25 -12.70 -4.04
C LYS A 85 -3.79 -12.26 -3.99
N ILE A 86 -3.46 -11.38 -3.05
CA ILE A 86 -2.09 -10.97 -2.83
C ILE A 86 -1.67 -11.33 -1.41
N GLU A 87 -0.43 -11.76 -1.29
CA GLU A 87 0.27 -11.95 -0.03
C GLU A 87 1.30 -10.84 0.10
N TRP A 88 1.25 -10.10 1.21
CA TRP A 88 2.15 -9.01 1.46
C TRP A 88 2.86 -9.18 2.79
N TYR A 89 4.08 -8.68 2.86
CA TYR A 89 4.77 -8.45 4.12
C TYR A 89 5.68 -7.24 3.98
N ALA A 90 5.97 -6.60 5.11
CA ALA A 90 6.99 -5.58 5.16
C ALA A 90 8.08 -5.99 6.13
N LYS A 91 9.32 -5.73 5.73
CA LYS A 91 10.47 -5.99 6.57
C LYS A 91 11.35 -4.75 6.69
N VAL A 92 12.09 -4.73 7.79
CA VAL A 92 13.21 -3.83 7.98
C VAL A 92 14.50 -4.61 8.17
N THR A 93 15.61 -4.03 7.75
CA THR A 93 16.96 -4.51 8.06
C THR A 93 17.45 -3.75 9.30
N ALA A 94 17.62 -4.45 10.41
CA ALA A 94 18.21 -3.90 11.63
C ALA A 94 19.72 -3.62 11.46
N PRO A 95 20.34 -2.80 12.34
CA PRO A 95 21.76 -2.48 12.26
C PRO A 95 22.69 -3.70 12.30
N ASN A 96 22.25 -4.77 12.94
CA ASN A 96 22.96 -6.05 13.02
C ASN A 96 22.81 -6.93 11.76
N GLY A 97 22.14 -6.43 10.72
CA GLY A 97 21.89 -7.14 9.47
C GLY A 97 20.67 -8.08 9.50
N ASN A 98 20.02 -8.26 10.66
CA ASN A 98 18.84 -9.12 10.76
C ASN A 98 17.62 -8.47 10.10
N PHE A 99 16.81 -9.29 9.44
CA PHE A 99 15.51 -8.86 8.92
C PHE A 99 14.42 -9.10 9.96
N ILE A 100 13.57 -8.09 10.18
CA ILE A 100 12.40 -8.18 11.05
C ILE A 100 11.16 -7.89 10.21
N ILE A 101 10.19 -8.80 10.25
CA ILE A 101 8.86 -8.59 9.67
C ILE A 101 8.03 -7.78 10.66
N LEU A 102 7.48 -6.65 10.20
CA LEU A 102 6.72 -5.72 11.04
C LEU A 102 5.22 -5.76 10.75
N GLY A 103 4.85 -6.24 9.56
CA GLY A 103 3.46 -6.49 9.19
C GLY A 103 3.41 -7.51 8.05
N SER A 104 2.35 -8.30 8.03
CA SER A 104 2.05 -9.21 6.94
C SER A 104 0.55 -9.46 6.85
N GLY A 105 0.11 -9.93 5.69
CA GLY A 105 -1.28 -10.30 5.50
C GLY A 105 -1.56 -10.81 4.10
N THR A 106 -2.80 -11.21 3.92
CA THR A 106 -3.35 -11.52 2.60
C THR A 106 -4.62 -10.73 2.39
N PHE A 107 -4.89 -10.32 1.16
CA PHE A 107 -6.18 -9.75 0.79
C PHE A 107 -6.50 -10.05 -0.68
N ASN A 108 -7.78 -9.98 -1.01
CA ASN A 108 -8.24 -10.05 -2.39
C ASN A 108 -8.38 -8.63 -2.90
N ALA A 109 -7.64 -8.29 -3.97
CA ALA A 109 -7.79 -7.00 -4.61
C ALA A 109 -9.21 -6.84 -5.16
N GLY A 110 -9.91 -5.81 -4.69
CA GLY A 110 -11.23 -5.42 -5.20
C GLY A 110 -11.14 -4.21 -6.12
N LYS A 111 -12.30 -3.70 -6.55
CA LYS A 111 -12.39 -2.48 -7.37
C LYS A 111 -12.16 -1.17 -6.58
N GLN A 112 -11.95 -1.24 -5.27
CA GLN A 112 -11.78 -0.08 -4.38
C GLN A 112 -10.34 0.02 -3.87
N PRO A 113 -9.84 1.24 -3.60
CA PRO A 113 -8.48 1.45 -3.12
C PRO A 113 -8.39 0.91 -1.69
N ILE A 114 -7.33 0.15 -1.41
CA ILE A 114 -7.10 -0.40 -0.07
C ILE A 114 -5.85 0.26 0.50
N ALA A 115 -6.02 1.00 1.59
CA ALA A 115 -4.92 1.55 2.36
C ALA A 115 -4.52 0.57 3.48
N ILE A 116 -3.32 0.03 3.42
CA ILE A 116 -2.81 -0.98 4.35
C ILE A 116 -1.78 -0.33 5.29
N PRO A 117 -2.12 -0.17 6.58
CA PRO A 117 -1.12 0.18 7.57
C PRO A 117 -0.18 -1.02 7.75
N VAL A 118 1.10 -0.76 7.57
CA VAL A 118 2.14 -1.78 7.64
C VAL A 118 2.56 -2.05 9.09
N PHE A 119 2.38 -1.08 9.98
CA PHE A 119 2.46 -1.20 11.43
C PHE A 119 1.84 0.03 12.10
#